data_AF-A0A7X6WSW7-F1
#
_entry.id   AF-A0A7X6WSW7-F1
#
_cell.length_a   1.000
_cell.length_b   1.000
_cell.length_c   1.000
_cell.angle_alpha   90.00
_cell.angle_beta   90.00
_cell.angle_gamma   90.00
#
_symmetry.space_group_name_H-M   'P 1'
#
loop_
_entity.id
_entity.type
_entity.pdbx_description
1 polymer ?
#
loop_
_entity_poly.entity_id
_entity_poly.type
_entity_poly.pdbx_seq_one_letter_code
_entity_poly.pdbx_strand_id
1 'polypeptide(L)'
;RIPTDKGYRYFVEELMKDRELSKREQIKLQEELLKLKAQNMRLSRTSAKLLSGITGNLAISGILDKDEFDDFGMRDLLSEPEFQKLDDVCRLAETMDYIDEMFDKIVLEMKEGETKIFIGAENPIGKISNCSMIVSPYKLSNGQRGVLALIGPKRMKYAKNKSLIEYMKKMMGGTSGVIILFVNYIA
;
A
#
# COMPACT_ATOMS: atom_id res chain seq x y z
N ARG A 1 -8.96 26.22 -0.89
CA ARG A 1 -10.05 25.32 -1.36
C ARG A 1 -9.51 23.89 -1.38
N ILE A 2 -10.31 22.89 -1.01
CA ILE A 2 -9.91 21.47 -1.09
C ILE A 2 -10.16 20.99 -2.54
N PRO A 3 -9.21 20.29 -3.20
CA PRO A 3 -9.42 19.74 -4.54
C PRO A 3 -10.58 18.73 -4.60
N THR A 4 -11.23 18.63 -5.76
CA THR A 4 -12.21 17.57 -6.05
C THR A 4 -11.50 16.28 -6.44
N ASP A 5 -12.23 15.16 -6.51
CA ASP A 5 -11.70 13.87 -6.95
C ASP A 5 -11.04 13.98 -8.34
N LYS A 6 -11.69 14.70 -9.28
CA LYS A 6 -11.12 15.02 -10.60
C LYS A 6 -9.84 15.84 -10.51
N GLY A 7 -9.74 16.76 -9.55
CA GLY A 7 -8.53 17.55 -9.32
C GLY A 7 -7.37 16.69 -8.82
N TYR A 8 -7.63 15.76 -7.90
CA TYR A 8 -6.62 14.79 -7.45
C TYR A 8 -6.23 13.81 -8.56
N ARG A 9 -7.19 13.33 -9.34
CA ARG A 9 -6.97 12.49 -10.53
C ARG A 9 -6.05 13.19 -11.54
N TYR A 10 -6.36 14.43 -11.90
CA TYR A 10 -5.49 15.26 -12.76
C TYR A 10 -4.10 15.45 -12.16
N PHE A 11 -4.00 15.68 -10.85
CA PHE A 11 -2.70 15.76 -10.18
C PHE A 11 -1.91 14.46 -10.33
N VAL A 12 -2.52 13.30 -10.09
CA VAL A 12 -1.85 11.98 -10.19
C VAL A 12 -1.43 11.66 -11.62
N GLU A 13 -2.22 12.03 -12.62
CA GLU A 13 -1.95 11.65 -14.01
C GLU A 13 -1.04 12.63 -14.75
N GLU A 14 -1.22 13.93 -14.51
CA GLU A 14 -0.62 14.98 -15.37
C GLU A 14 0.43 15.84 -14.65
N LEU A 15 0.37 15.97 -13.32
CA LEU A 15 1.23 16.89 -12.57
C LEU A 15 2.27 16.19 -11.70
N MET A 16 1.91 15.04 -11.16
CA MET A 16 2.77 14.24 -10.31
C MET A 16 3.89 13.66 -11.17
N LYS A 17 5.13 13.99 -10.82
CA LYS A 17 6.29 13.26 -11.33
C LYS A 17 6.45 11.97 -10.54
N ASP A 18 6.66 10.87 -11.24
CA ASP A 18 7.12 9.65 -10.58
C ASP A 18 8.38 9.96 -9.79
N ARG A 19 8.37 9.53 -8.52
CA ARG A 19 9.50 9.68 -7.62
C ARG A 19 10.11 8.30 -7.43
N GLU A 20 11.41 8.19 -7.59
CA GLU A 20 12.14 7.02 -7.11
C GLU A 20 12.54 7.22 -5.64
N LEU A 21 12.48 6.15 -4.85
CA LEU A 21 13.06 6.16 -3.51
C LEU A 21 14.57 6.37 -3.63
N SER A 22 15.12 7.26 -2.81
CA SER A 22 16.56 7.44 -2.74
C SER A 22 17.24 6.15 -2.26
N LYS A 23 18.50 5.91 -2.66
CA LYS A 23 19.28 4.76 -2.18
C LYS A 23 19.28 4.63 -0.66
N ARG A 24 19.34 5.76 0.06
CA ARG A 24 19.27 5.80 1.53
C ARG A 24 17.93 5.31 2.07
N GLU A 25 16.82 5.72 1.45
CA GLU A 25 15.48 5.22 1.81
C GLU A 25 15.34 3.72 1.48
N GLN A 26 15.89 3.28 0.35
CA GLN A 26 15.89 1.86 -0.07
C GLN A 26 16.66 0.96 0.90
N ILE A 27 17.88 1.37 1.27
CA ILE A 27 18.73 0.65 2.24
C ILE A 27 18.02 0.55 3.58
N LYS A 28 17.51 1.68 4.10
CA LYS A 28 16.79 1.70 5.38
C LYS A 28 15.58 0.77 5.38
N LEU A 29 14.78 0.79 4.30
CA LEU A 29 13.62 -0.10 4.18
C LEU A 29 14.05 -1.57 4.17
N GLN A 30 15.13 -1.87 3.44
CA GLN A 30 15.66 -3.22 3.35
C GLN A 30 16.16 -3.74 4.69
N GLU A 31 16.91 -2.93 5.44
CA GLU A 31 17.36 -3.25 6.79
C GLU A 31 16.19 -3.49 7.74
N GLU A 32 15.18 -2.61 7.74
CA GLU A 32 13.99 -2.75 8.58
C GLU A 32 13.20 -4.02 8.22
N LEU A 33 13.05 -4.33 6.93
CA LEU A 33 12.37 -5.55 6.48
C LEU A 33 13.15 -6.83 6.89
N LEU A 34 14.47 -6.84 6.72
CA LEU A 34 15.32 -7.97 7.10
C LEU A 34 15.29 -8.20 8.62
N LYS A 35 15.34 -7.13 9.41
CA LYS A 35 15.25 -7.21 10.87
C LYS A 35 13.94 -7.82 11.33
N LEU A 36 12.81 -7.40 10.74
CA LEU A 36 11.50 -7.93 11.10
C LEU A 36 11.30 -9.38 10.63
N LYS A 37 11.85 -9.76 9.47
CA LYS A 37 11.89 -11.16 9.02
C LYS A 37 12.71 -12.05 9.98
N ALA A 38 13.86 -11.58 10.44
CA ALA A 38 14.71 -12.31 11.38
C ALA A 38 14.06 -12.54 12.75
N GLN A 39 13.07 -11.72 13.12
CA GLN A 39 12.25 -11.91 14.32
C GLN A 39 11.16 -12.97 14.15
N ASN A 40 11.20 -13.76 13.07
CA ASN A 40 10.18 -14.75 12.69
C ASN A 40 8.76 -14.16 12.58
N MET A 41 8.64 -12.84 12.34
CA MET A 41 7.35 -12.25 12.03
C MET A 41 6.90 -12.69 10.64
N ARG A 42 5.59 -12.89 10.48
CA ARG A 42 4.99 -13.18 9.18
C ARG A 42 5.32 -12.05 8.20
N LEU A 43 5.64 -12.41 6.96
CA LEU A 43 6.05 -11.45 5.92
C LEU A 43 4.97 -10.39 5.68
N SER A 44 3.70 -10.81 5.67
CA SER A 44 2.57 -9.92 5.46
C SER A 44 2.48 -8.84 6.55
N ARG A 45 2.38 -9.27 7.81
CA ARG A 45 2.45 -8.42 9.01
C ARG A 45 3.61 -7.43 9.00
N THR A 46 4.81 -7.93 8.75
CA THR A 46 6.03 -7.13 8.66
C THR A 46 5.89 -6.02 7.62
N SER A 47 5.29 -6.36 6.48
CA SER A 47 5.17 -5.48 5.35
C SER A 47 4.18 -4.35 5.61
N ALA A 48 2.98 -4.69 6.09
CA ALA A 48 1.97 -3.71 6.48
C ALA A 48 2.49 -2.76 7.58
N LYS A 49 3.14 -3.29 8.62
CA LYS A 49 3.70 -2.47 9.71
C LYS A 49 4.70 -1.42 9.22
N LEU A 50 5.60 -1.84 8.33
CA LEU A 50 6.65 -0.97 7.80
C LEU A 50 6.10 0.11 6.86
N LEU A 51 5.20 -0.28 5.95
CA LEU A 51 4.49 0.66 5.07
C LEU A 51 3.69 1.69 5.86
N SER A 52 2.96 1.25 6.88
CA SER A 52 2.20 2.15 7.74
C SER A 52 3.13 3.15 8.46
N GLY A 53 4.18 2.67 9.10
CA GLY A 53 5.11 3.53 9.86
C GLY A 53 5.81 4.59 9.01
N ILE A 54 6.10 4.31 7.74
CA ILE A 54 6.80 5.25 6.85
C ILE A 54 5.83 6.23 6.16
N THR A 55 4.62 5.78 5.87
CA THR A 55 3.65 6.56 5.10
C THR A 55 2.68 7.35 5.96
N GLY A 56 2.44 6.91 7.21
CA GLY A 56 1.40 7.44 8.08
C GLY A 56 -0.02 7.08 7.63
N ASN A 57 -0.18 6.13 6.71
CA ASN A 57 -1.47 5.66 6.23
C ASN A 57 -1.81 4.29 6.84
N LEU A 58 -3.06 3.89 6.74
CA LEU A 58 -3.44 2.49 6.93
C LEU A 58 -2.78 1.69 5.81
N ALA A 59 -2.00 0.68 6.17
CA ALA A 59 -1.37 -0.23 5.23
C ALA A 59 -1.93 -1.62 5.45
N ILE A 60 -2.23 -2.31 4.35
CA ILE A 60 -2.71 -3.69 4.37
C ILE A 60 -1.76 -4.52 3.50
N SER A 61 -1.45 -5.71 3.97
CA SER A 61 -0.69 -6.69 3.24
C SER A 61 -1.43 -8.02 3.34
N GLY A 62 -1.43 -8.82 2.27
CA GLY A 62 -2.05 -10.13 2.33
C GLY A 62 -1.53 -11.12 1.29
N ILE A 63 -1.77 -12.40 1.56
CA ILE A 63 -1.59 -13.50 0.61
C ILE A 63 -2.98 -13.99 0.23
N LEU A 64 -3.41 -13.66 -0.99
CA LEU A 64 -4.75 -13.92 -1.49
C LEU A 64 -5.09 -15.42 -1.44
N ASP A 65 -4.17 -16.27 -1.91
CA ASP A 65 -4.41 -17.72 -1.98
C ASP A 65 -4.48 -18.41 -0.60
N LYS A 66 -4.22 -17.68 0.49
CA LYS A 66 -4.26 -18.18 1.88
C LYS A 66 -5.28 -17.47 2.75
N ASP A 67 -5.99 -16.48 2.21
CA ASP A 67 -6.89 -15.63 2.96
C ASP A 67 -6.25 -15.07 4.25
N GLU A 68 -4.98 -14.64 4.11
CA GLU A 68 -4.18 -14.15 5.24
C GLU A 68 -3.83 -12.69 5.01
N PHE A 69 -4.48 -11.80 5.77
CA PHE A 69 -4.29 -10.36 5.70
C PHE A 69 -3.83 -9.79 7.06
N ASP A 70 -2.98 -8.78 6.99
CA ASP A 70 -2.54 -7.98 8.13
C ASP A 70 -2.69 -6.50 7.79
N ASP A 71 -3.27 -5.73 8.70
CA ASP A 71 -3.37 -4.28 8.60
C ASP A 71 -2.62 -3.55 9.74
N PHE A 72 -2.09 -2.36 9.45
CA PHE A 72 -1.44 -1.47 10.41
C PHE A 72 -1.73 -0.01 10.08
N GLY A 73 -1.85 0.84 11.10
CA GLY A 73 -2.04 2.28 10.93
C GLY A 73 -3.49 2.75 11.03
N MET A 74 -4.39 1.89 11.52
CA MET A 74 -5.80 2.26 11.73
C MET A 74 -5.94 3.51 12.60
N ARG A 75 -5.18 3.58 13.70
CA ARG A 75 -5.14 4.75 14.58
C ARG A 75 -4.70 6.02 13.85
N ASP A 76 -3.68 5.92 13.00
CA ASP A 76 -3.15 7.06 12.27
C ASP A 76 -4.17 7.56 11.24
N LEU A 77 -4.83 6.64 10.50
CA LEU A 77 -5.91 7.00 9.59
C LEU A 77 -7.10 7.65 10.32
N LEU A 78 -7.55 7.07 11.43
CA LEU A 78 -8.67 7.60 12.22
C LEU A 78 -8.36 8.96 12.87
N SER A 79 -7.09 9.32 13.00
CA SER A 79 -6.69 10.64 13.52
C SER A 79 -6.81 11.76 12.48
N GLU A 80 -7.04 11.42 11.20
CA GLU A 80 -7.17 12.42 10.15
C GLU A 80 -8.51 13.20 10.26
N PRO A 81 -8.52 14.49 9.85
CA PRO A 81 -9.72 15.30 9.72
C PRO A 81 -10.91 14.68 8.97
N GLU A 82 -10.65 13.72 8.07
CA GLU A 82 -11.64 13.00 7.29
C GLU A 82 -12.49 12.01 8.13
N PHE A 83 -12.08 11.71 9.37
CA PHE A 83 -12.73 10.73 10.26
C PHE A 83 -13.29 11.37 11.55
N GLN A 84 -13.55 12.67 11.53
CA GLN A 84 -14.10 13.38 12.70
C GLN A 84 -15.58 13.08 12.96
N LYS A 85 -16.28 12.45 12.01
CA LYS A 85 -17.68 12.04 12.17
C LYS A 85 -17.74 10.54 12.42
N LEU A 86 -18.57 10.14 13.37
CA LEU A 86 -18.78 8.73 13.73
C LEU A 86 -19.22 7.87 12.53
N ASP A 87 -20.06 8.43 11.67
CA ASP A 87 -20.52 7.78 10.43
C ASP A 87 -19.37 7.37 9.50
N ASP A 88 -18.33 8.20 9.37
CA ASP A 88 -17.15 7.87 8.57
C ASP A 88 -16.31 6.74 9.21
N VAL A 89 -16.27 6.71 10.55
CA VAL A 89 -15.62 5.62 11.31
C VAL A 89 -16.37 4.31 11.15
N CYS A 90 -17.71 4.33 11.28
CA CYS A 90 -18.55 3.14 11.07
C CYS A 90 -18.38 2.58 9.65
N ARG A 91 -18.40 3.44 8.63
CA ARG A 91 -18.17 3.02 7.24
C ARG A 91 -16.80 2.38 7.02
N LEU A 92 -15.76 2.90 7.67
CA LEU A 92 -14.42 2.29 7.61
C LEU A 92 -14.40 0.93 8.31
N ALA A 93 -15.01 0.80 9.48
CA ALA A 93 -15.11 -0.48 10.19
C ALA A 93 -15.85 -1.53 9.34
N GLU A 94 -17.02 -1.18 8.81
CA GLU A 94 -17.79 -2.05 7.90
C GLU A 94 -17.00 -2.43 6.63
N THR A 95 -16.07 -1.59 6.20
CA THR A 95 -15.18 -1.92 5.08
C THR A 95 -14.17 -2.97 5.47
N MET A 96 -13.58 -2.85 6.67
CA MET A 96 -12.55 -3.78 7.13
C MET A 96 -13.09 -5.21 7.30
N ASP A 97 -14.37 -5.36 7.62
CA ASP A 97 -15.02 -6.67 7.75
C ASP A 97 -15.04 -7.50 6.45
N TYR A 98 -14.87 -6.87 5.27
CA TYR A 98 -14.97 -7.54 3.95
C TYR A 98 -13.79 -7.19 3.02
N ILE A 99 -12.68 -6.72 3.58
CA ILE A 99 -11.60 -6.13 2.79
C ILE A 99 -10.79 -7.18 2.00
N ASP A 100 -10.66 -8.37 2.57
CA ASP A 100 -10.10 -9.58 1.98
C ASP A 100 -10.81 -10.00 0.69
N GLU A 101 -12.13 -10.19 0.75
CA GLU A 101 -12.97 -10.57 -0.40
C GLU A 101 -12.89 -9.54 -1.52
N MET A 102 -12.74 -8.26 -1.15
CA MET A 102 -12.68 -7.20 -2.11
C MET A 102 -11.31 -7.12 -2.79
N PHE A 103 -10.21 -7.40 -2.09
CA PHE A 103 -8.89 -7.43 -2.74
C PHE A 103 -8.82 -8.48 -3.83
N ASP A 104 -9.43 -9.65 -3.64
CA ASP A 104 -9.51 -10.67 -4.69
C ASP A 104 -10.15 -10.12 -5.97
N LYS A 105 -11.30 -9.44 -5.85
CA LYS A 105 -11.99 -8.81 -6.99
C LYS A 105 -11.15 -7.73 -7.66
N ILE A 106 -10.54 -6.85 -6.86
CA ILE A 106 -9.67 -5.78 -7.36
C ILE A 106 -8.49 -6.36 -8.14
N VAL A 107 -7.80 -7.35 -7.59
CA VAL A 107 -6.61 -7.93 -8.21
C VAL A 107 -6.95 -8.69 -9.49
N LEU A 108 -8.11 -9.34 -9.58
CA LEU A 108 -8.56 -10.03 -10.79
C LEU A 108 -8.75 -9.11 -12.00
N GLU A 109 -9.10 -7.84 -11.76
CA GLU A 109 -9.30 -6.84 -12.83
C GLU A 109 -8.03 -6.06 -13.19
N MET A 110 -6.93 -6.28 -12.45
CA MET A 110 -5.67 -5.56 -12.64
C MET A 110 -4.74 -6.32 -13.58
N LYS A 111 -3.93 -5.56 -14.34
CA LYS A 111 -2.87 -6.14 -15.16
C LYS A 111 -1.71 -6.61 -14.28
N GLU A 112 -0.99 -7.63 -14.73
CA GLU A 112 0.18 -8.11 -14.03
C GLU A 112 1.22 -6.98 -13.86
N GLY A 113 1.73 -6.83 -12.63
CA GLY A 113 2.71 -5.81 -12.27
C GLY A 113 2.15 -4.39 -12.08
N GLU A 114 0.86 -4.15 -12.36
CA GLU A 114 0.21 -2.84 -12.21
C GLU A 114 0.21 -2.37 -10.75
N THR A 115 0.38 -1.07 -10.55
CA THR A 115 0.06 -0.38 -9.29
C THR A 115 -1.08 0.57 -9.59
N LYS A 116 -2.24 0.38 -8.96
CA LYS A 116 -3.45 1.17 -9.25
C LYS A 116 -3.76 2.11 -8.10
N ILE A 117 -4.18 3.33 -8.43
CA ILE A 117 -4.60 4.35 -7.47
C ILE A 117 -6.08 4.62 -7.69
N PHE A 118 -6.87 4.48 -6.63
CA PHE A 118 -8.29 4.82 -6.59
C PHE A 118 -8.48 6.08 -5.72
N ILE A 119 -9.26 7.04 -6.19
CA ILE A 119 -9.44 8.34 -5.54
C ILE A 119 -10.92 8.59 -5.31
N GLY A 120 -11.30 8.75 -4.04
CA GLY A 120 -12.65 9.13 -3.63
C GLY A 120 -13.72 8.18 -4.17
N ALA A 121 -14.61 8.70 -5.01
CA ALA A 121 -15.72 7.91 -5.58
C ALA A 121 -15.28 6.75 -6.48
N GLU A 122 -14.03 6.73 -6.95
CA GLU A 122 -13.48 5.61 -7.71
C GLU A 122 -13.12 4.41 -6.83
N ASN A 123 -13.08 4.59 -5.50
CA ASN A 123 -12.71 3.53 -4.59
C ASN A 123 -13.72 2.38 -4.72
N PRO A 124 -13.28 1.15 -5.06
CA PRO A 124 -14.16 -0.02 -5.13
C PRO A 124 -14.85 -0.28 -3.78
N ILE A 125 -14.25 0.22 -2.70
CA ILE A 125 -14.92 0.41 -1.42
C ILE A 125 -15.77 1.68 -1.47
N GLY A 126 -16.98 1.58 -2.03
CA GLY A 126 -17.88 2.73 -2.17
C GLY A 126 -18.24 3.45 -0.84
N LYS A 127 -17.99 2.81 0.31
CA LYS A 127 -18.24 3.36 1.65
C LYS A 127 -17.15 4.35 2.14
N ILE A 128 -15.98 4.46 1.50
CA ILE A 128 -14.89 5.36 1.94
C ILE A 128 -14.46 6.38 0.87
N SER A 129 -15.42 7.11 0.32
CA SER A 129 -15.18 8.15 -0.71
C SER A 129 -14.43 9.40 -0.22
N ASN A 130 -14.19 9.51 1.08
CA ASN A 130 -13.29 10.48 1.71
C ASN A 130 -11.80 10.05 1.62
N CYS A 131 -11.53 8.82 1.20
CA CYS A 131 -10.18 8.24 1.11
C CYS A 131 -9.69 8.05 -0.32
N SER A 132 -8.41 7.70 -0.42
CA SER A 132 -7.79 7.15 -1.61
C SER A 132 -7.08 5.85 -1.24
N MET A 133 -7.02 4.94 -2.21
CA MET A 133 -6.40 3.64 -2.04
C MET A 133 -5.35 3.41 -3.12
N ILE A 134 -4.16 2.98 -2.73
CA ILE A 134 -3.13 2.50 -3.66
C ILE A 134 -3.05 0.99 -3.49
N VAL A 135 -3.20 0.22 -4.57
CA VAL A 135 -3.15 -1.24 -4.58
C VAL A 135 -2.01 -1.70 -5.49
N SER A 136 -1.20 -2.64 -5.02
CA SER A 136 -0.02 -3.14 -5.70
C SER A 136 0.10 -4.65 -5.50
N PRO A 137 -0.48 -5.47 -6.40
CA PRO A 137 -0.35 -6.92 -6.38
C PRO A 137 1.09 -7.36 -6.66
N TYR A 138 1.50 -8.46 -6.06
CA TYR A 138 2.78 -9.13 -6.34
C TYR A 138 2.61 -10.63 -6.39
N LYS A 139 3.63 -11.31 -6.92
CA LYS A 139 3.73 -12.76 -6.94
C LYS A 139 4.98 -13.18 -6.19
N LEU A 140 4.82 -14.03 -5.18
CA LEU A 140 5.95 -14.62 -4.46
C LEU A 140 6.70 -15.61 -5.36
N SER A 141 7.94 -15.95 -4.97
CA SER A 141 8.77 -16.92 -5.70
C SER A 141 8.14 -18.31 -5.79
N ASN A 142 7.27 -18.69 -4.85
CA ASN A 142 6.52 -19.94 -4.85
C ASN A 142 5.22 -19.87 -5.70
N GLY A 143 5.00 -18.78 -6.42
CA GLY A 143 3.86 -18.58 -7.29
C GLY A 143 2.61 -18.01 -6.62
N GLN A 144 2.57 -17.90 -5.29
CA GLN A 144 1.42 -17.35 -4.58
C GLN A 144 1.24 -15.86 -4.89
N ARG A 145 -0.03 -15.44 -5.02
CA ARG A 145 -0.42 -14.04 -5.21
C ARG A 145 -0.53 -13.35 -3.87
N GLY A 146 0.08 -12.19 -3.76
CA GLY A 146 -0.07 -11.30 -2.63
C GLY A 146 -0.45 -9.89 -3.07
N VAL A 147 -0.86 -9.09 -2.11
CA VAL A 147 -1.27 -7.71 -2.34
C VAL A 147 -0.70 -6.82 -1.25
N LEU A 148 -0.23 -5.65 -1.67
CA LEU A 148 0.02 -4.52 -0.78
C LEU A 148 -1.01 -3.45 -1.08
N ALA A 149 -1.55 -2.82 -0.04
CA ALA A 149 -2.41 -1.67 -0.18
C ALA A 149 -2.11 -0.58 0.85
N LEU A 150 -2.36 0.67 0.44
CA LEU A 150 -2.36 1.85 1.32
C LEU A 150 -3.71 2.52 1.22
N ILE A 151 -4.31 2.86 2.36
CA ILE A 151 -5.55 3.62 2.47
C ILE A 151 -5.26 4.88 3.28
N GLY A 152 -5.51 6.04 2.68
CA GLY A 152 -5.21 7.35 3.26
C GLY A 152 -6.21 8.42 2.85
N PRO A 153 -6.10 9.63 3.40
CA PRO A 153 -6.91 10.76 2.95
C PRO A 153 -6.61 11.12 1.49
N LYS A 154 -7.55 11.74 0.78
CA LYS A 154 -7.35 12.13 -0.64
C LYS A 154 -6.17 13.06 -0.86
N ARG A 155 -5.72 13.76 0.18
CA ARG A 155 -4.52 14.62 0.18
C ARG A 155 -3.20 13.90 0.47
N MET A 156 -3.17 12.56 0.49
CA MET A 156 -1.97 11.79 0.78
C MET A 156 -0.83 12.06 -0.21
N LYS A 157 0.41 11.71 0.17
CA LYS A 157 1.61 11.93 -0.65
C LYS A 157 1.75 10.87 -1.74
N TYR A 158 0.90 10.92 -2.77
CA TYR A 158 0.80 9.92 -3.85
C TYR A 158 2.16 9.47 -4.41
N ALA A 159 3.02 10.41 -4.84
CA ALA A 159 4.31 10.08 -5.43
C ALA A 159 5.21 9.26 -4.48
N LYS A 160 5.27 9.67 -3.20
CA LYS A 160 6.03 8.94 -2.17
C LYS A 160 5.42 7.57 -1.91
N ASN A 161 4.10 7.52 -1.75
CA ASN A 161 3.38 6.29 -1.39
C ASN A 161 3.45 5.25 -2.52
N LYS A 162 3.26 5.66 -3.78
CA LYS A 162 3.42 4.81 -4.97
C LYS A 162 4.84 4.28 -5.08
N SER A 163 5.85 5.14 -4.93
CA SER A 163 7.25 4.73 -4.96
C SER A 163 7.60 3.68 -3.90
N LEU A 164 7.11 3.89 -2.68
CA LEU A 164 7.35 2.99 -1.56
C LEU A 164 6.68 1.63 -1.76
N ILE A 165 5.40 1.62 -2.13
CA ILE A 165 4.67 0.36 -2.33
C ILE A 165 5.24 -0.42 -3.52
N GLU A 166 5.71 0.26 -4.57
CA GLU A 166 6.35 -0.38 -5.74
C GLU A 166 7.71 -0.98 -5.41
N TYR A 167 8.52 -0.29 -4.61
CA TYR A 167 9.78 -0.84 -4.15
C TYR A 167 9.56 -2.04 -3.23
N MET A 168 8.59 -1.94 -2.31
CA MET A 168 8.22 -3.03 -1.42
C MET A 168 7.68 -4.25 -2.18
N LYS A 169 6.83 -4.01 -3.19
CA LYS A 169 6.37 -5.03 -4.15
C LYS A 169 7.55 -5.81 -4.74
N LYS A 170 8.59 -5.11 -5.22
CA LYS A 170 9.80 -5.72 -5.80
C LYS A 170 10.59 -6.56 -4.79
N MET A 171 10.65 -6.12 -3.53
CA MET A 171 11.30 -6.86 -2.44
C MET A 171 10.55 -8.13 -2.03
N MET A 172 9.22 -8.13 -2.18
CA MET A 172 8.39 -9.29 -1.88
C MET A 172 8.35 -10.28 -3.06
N GLY A 173 8.32 -9.77 -4.29
CA GLY A 173 8.13 -10.54 -5.52
C GLY A 173 9.31 -11.39 -6.01
N GLY A 174 10.25 -11.77 -5.14
CA GLY A 174 11.37 -12.66 -5.50
C GLY A 174 12.47 -12.07 -6.38
N THR A 175 12.26 -10.90 -7.01
CA THR A 175 13.32 -10.13 -7.71
C THR A 175 14.44 -9.62 -6.78
N SER A 176 14.31 -9.86 -5.48
CA SER A 176 15.32 -9.61 -4.45
C SER A 176 16.68 -10.24 -4.74
N GLY A 177 16.75 -11.36 -5.48
CA GLY A 177 18.05 -11.94 -5.88
C GLY A 177 18.91 -10.98 -6.70
N VAL A 178 18.30 -10.19 -7.60
CA VAL A 178 19.03 -9.22 -8.44
C VAL A 178 19.31 -7.93 -7.65
N ILE A 179 18.36 -7.44 -6.84
CA ILE A 179 18.53 -6.20 -6.07
C ILE A 179 19.59 -6.37 -4.97
N ILE A 180 19.62 -7.52 -4.28
CA ILE A 180 20.64 -7.83 -3.25
C ILE A 180 22.03 -7.93 -3.87
N LEU A 181 22.16 -8.53 -5.06
CA LEU A 181 23.44 -8.63 -5.77
C LEU A 181 23.94 -7.26 -6.27
N PHE A 182 23.06 -6.41 -6.81
CA PHE A 182 23.46 -5.11 -7.35
C PHE A 182 23.85 -4.09 -6.27
N VAL A 183 23.21 -4.10 -5.10
CA VAL A 183 23.56 -3.17 -4.00
C VAL A 183 24.88 -3.57 -3.32
N ASN A 184 25.13 -4.86 -3.10
CA ASN A 184 26.40 -5.34 -2.56
C ASN A 184 27.58 -5.20 -3.54
N TYR A 185 27.33 -5.14 -4.85
CA TYR A 185 28.39 -4.98 -5.85
C TYR A 185 28.87 -3.52 -6.02
N ILE A 186 28.09 -2.55 -5.55
CA ILE A 186 28.37 -1.10 -5.72
C ILE A 186 28.68 -0.42 -4.36
N ALA A 187 28.75 -1.19 -3.27
CA ALA A 187 29.15 -0.74 -1.94
C ALA A 187 30.62 -1.05 -1.65
#